data_AF-A0A3D1E5Q1-F1
#
_entry.id   AF-A0A3D1E5Q1-F1
#
_cell.length_a   1.000
_cell.length_b   1.000
_cell.length_c   1.000
_cell.angle_alpha   90.00
_cell.angle_beta   90.00
_cell.angle_gamma   90.00
#
_symmetry.space_group_name_H-M   'P 1'
#
loop_
_entity.id
_entity.type
_entity.pdbx_description
1 polymer ?
#
loop_
_entity_poly.entity_id
_entity_poly.type
_entity_poly.pdbx_seq_one_letter_code
_entity_poly.pdbx_strand_id
1 'polypeptide(L)' 'QRILGLMSGTSLDGLDLCLADFVQEDTGWSYSIIASQTLEYDVQMKRELSEALT' A
#
# COMPACT_ATOMS: atom_id res chain seq x y z
N GLN A 1 6.86 -13.74 -8.77
CA GLN A 1 7.68 -12.58 -8.33
C GLN A 1 6.92 -11.93 -7.20
N ARG A 2 7.50 -11.90 -6.00
CA ARG A 2 6.86 -11.26 -4.85
C ARG A 2 7.14 -9.77 -4.88
N ILE A 3 6.06 -8.99 -4.88
CA ILE A 3 6.09 -7.53 -4.94
C ILE A 3 5.32 -7.00 -3.72
N LEU A 4 5.93 -6.07 -3.00
CA LEU A 4 5.28 -5.32 -1.94
C LEU A 4 4.77 -3.99 -2.51
N GLY A 5 3.45 -3.87 -2.62
CA GLY A 5 2.77 -2.61 -2.94
C GLY A 5 2.56 -1.77 -1.68
N LEU A 6 2.72 -0.46 -1.85
CA LEU A 6 2.53 0.56 -0.82
C LEU A 6 1.53 1.59 -1.34
N MET A 7 0.52 1.93 -0.54
CA MET A 7 -0.49 2.93 -0.90
C MET A 7 -0.82 3.82 0.30
N SER A 8 -0.79 5.14 0.09
CA SER A 8 -1.21 6.14 1.08
C SER A 8 -2.33 6.97 0.45
N GLY A 9 -3.55 6.80 0.95
CA GLY A 9 -4.72 7.56 0.49
C GLY A 9 -4.68 9.02 0.94
N THR A 10 -5.47 9.87 0.27
CA THR A 10 -5.64 11.28 0.65
C THR A 10 -6.44 11.47 1.94
N SER A 11 -7.06 10.40 2.47
CA SER A 11 -7.73 10.42 3.76
C SER A 11 -6.77 10.48 4.95
N LEU A 12 -5.47 10.24 4.73
CA LEU A 12 -4.42 10.25 5.77
C LEU A 12 -4.70 9.28 6.92
N ASP A 13 -5.44 8.19 6.67
CA ASP A 13 -5.78 7.22 7.72
C ASP A 13 -4.61 6.31 8.09
N GLY A 14 -3.75 6.00 7.11
CA GLY A 14 -2.61 5.11 7.26
C GLY A 14 -1.92 4.79 5.94
N LEU A 15 -0.96 3.86 6.03
CA LEU A 15 -0.21 3.28 4.92
C LEU A 15 -0.65 1.83 4.70
N ASP A 16 -1.23 1.56 3.54
CA ASP A 16 -1.61 0.23 3.12
C ASP A 16 -0.41 -0.51 2.50
N LEU A 17 -0.20 -1.74 2.95
CA LEU A 17 0.80 -2.67 2.48
C LEU A 17 0.09 -3.89 1.87
N CYS A 18 0.49 -4.28 0.67
CA CYS A 18 -0.01 -5.47 0.00
C CYS A 18 1.14 -6.27 -0.57
N LEU A 19 1.36 -7.48 -0.05
CA LEU A 19 2.30 -8.43 -0.62
C LEU A 19 1.56 -9.30 -1.63
N ALA A 20 1.91 -9.18 -2.90
CA ALA A 20 1.35 -9.97 -3.98
C ALA A 20 2.43 -10.76 -4.72
N ASP A 21 2.10 -11.97 -5.15
CA ASP A 21 2.95 -12.72 -6.07
C ASP A 21 2.39 -12.62 -7.48
N PHE A 22 3.25 -12.24 -8.41
CA PHE A 22 2.95 -12.10 -9.84
C PHE A 22 3.68 -13.16 -10.64
N VAL A 23 2.96 -13.88 -11.48
CA VAL A 23 3.50 -14.90 -12.38
C VAL A 23 3.23 -14.46 -13.81
N GLN A 24 4.28 -14.38 -14.61
CA GLN A 24 4.14 -14.17 -16.04
C GLN A 24 3.85 -15.51 -16.70
N GLU A 25 2.75 -15.57 -17.44
CA GLU A 25 2.30 -16.72 -18.21
C GLU A 25 2.31 -16.36 -19.70
N ASP A 26 2.23 -17.36 -20.57
CA ASP A 26 2.25 -17.16 -22.03
C ASP A 26 1.09 -16.28 -22.52
N THR A 27 -0.03 -16.27 -21.80
CA THR A 27 -1.24 -15.51 -22.13
C THR A 27 -1.41 -14.21 -21.33
N GLY A 28 -0.48 -13.88 -20.42
CA GLY A 28 -0.58 -12.66 -19.62
C GLY A 28 0.07 -12.77 -18.24
N TRP A 29 -0.55 -12.12 -17.25
CA TRP A 29 -0.08 -12.11 -15.87
C TRP A 29 -1.14 -12.68 -14.94
N SER A 30 -0.74 -13.63 -14.11
CA SER A 30 -1.52 -14.11 -12.97
C SER A 30 -1.00 -13.47 -11.70
N TYR A 31 -1.90 -13.19 -10.75
CA TYR A 31 -1.51 -12.63 -9.45
C TYR A 31 -2.27 -13.28 -8.30
N SER A 32 -1.64 -13.28 -7.11
CA SER A 32 -2.27 -13.68 -5.86
C SER A 32 -1.85 -12.75 -4.73
N ILE A 33 -2.79 -12.35 -3.87
CA ILE A 33 -2.49 -11.57 -2.65
C ILE A 33 -2.09 -12.56 -1.56
N ILE A 34 -0.86 -12.44 -1.07
CA ILE A 34 -0.32 -13.28 0.00
C ILE A 34 -0.72 -12.72 1.36
N ALA A 35 -0.57 -11.40 1.53
CA ALA A 35 -0.90 -10.71 2.76
C ALA A 35 -1.22 -9.24 2.48
N SER A 36 -2.08 -8.65 3.30
CA SER A 36 -2.32 -7.22 3.34
C SER A 36 -2.37 -6.72 4.78
N GLN A 37 -1.90 -5.50 4.99
CA GLN A 37 -1.91 -4.85 6.30
C GLN A 37 -2.02 -3.34 6.10
N THR A 38 -2.77 -2.69 6.96
CA THR A 38 -2.76 -1.22 7.08
C THR A 38 -1.99 -0.85 8.34
N LEU A 39 -1.01 0.04 8.19
CA LEU A 39 -0.35 0.70 9.32
C LEU A 39 -1.02 2.06 9.51
N GLU A 40 -1.75 2.21 10.61
CA GLU A 40 -2.35 3.50 10.96
C GLU A 40 -1.26 4.55 11.17
N TYR A 41 -1.47 5.75 10.62
CA TYR A 41 -0.59 6.86 10.93
C TYR A 41 -0.80 7.31 12.37
N ASP A 42 0.30 7.56 13.07
CA ASP A 42 0.22 8.22 14.35
C ASP A 42 -0.26 9.67 14.20
N VAL A 43 -0.67 10.25 15.32
CA VAL A 43 -1.24 11.61 15.36
C VAL A 43 -0.25 12.65 14.83
N GLN A 44 1.05 12.43 15.00
CA GLN A 44 2.08 13.36 14.56
C GLN A 44 2.23 13.33 13.04
N MET A 45 2.37 12.14 12.44
CA MET A 45 2.43 11.96 10.99
C MET A 45 1.17 12.47 10.31
N LYS A 46 -0.02 12.20 10.85
CA LYS A 46 -1.28 12.74 10.32
C LYS A 46 -1.26 14.26 10.26
N ARG A 47 -0.77 14.92 11.31
CA ARG A 47 -0.65 16.38 11.36
C ARG A 47 0.34 16.91 10.32
N GLU A 48 1.54 16.35 10.29
CA GLU A 48 2.61 16.77 9.36
C GLU A 48 2.18 16.62 7.89
N LEU A 49 1.53 15.50 7.55
CA LEU A 49 1.01 15.27 6.20
C LEU A 49 -0.14 16.21 5.85
N SER A 50 -1.04 16.48 6.80
CA SER A 50 -2.15 17.44 6.59
C SER A 50 -1.64 18.86 6.39
N GLU A 51 -0.61 19.28 7.12
CA GLU A 51 0.00 20.60 7.00
C GLU A 51 0.71 20.76 5.64
N ALA A 52 1.40 19.73 5.16
CA ALA A 52 2.07 19.75 3.86
C ALA A 52 1.12 19.84 2.64
N LEU A 53 -0.17 19.54 2.84
CA LEU A 53 -1.21 19.65 1.82
C LEU A 53 -1.82 21.07 1.72
N THR A 54 -1.47 21.98 2.63
CA THR A 54 -2.00 23.36 2.71
C THR A 54 -1.03 24.37 2.11
#